data_AF-A0A177NRY1-F1
#
_entry.id   AF-A0A177NRY1-F1
#
_cell.length_a   1.000
_cell.length_b   1.000
_cell.length_c   1.000
_cell.angle_alpha   90.00
_cell.angle_beta   90.00
_cell.angle_gamma   90.00
#
_symmetry.space_group_name_H-M   'P 1'
#
loop_
_entity.id
_entity.type
_entity.pdbx_description
1 polymer ?
#
loop_
_entity_poly.entity_id
_entity_poly.type
_entity_poly.pdbx_seq_one_letter_code
_entity_poly.pdbx_strand_id
1 'polypeptide(L)'
;MQYVLPALILIALSPFLWLYEQIGPEWFWGIPASGIAIRQLRHQFILKRRKADKEAAKKREIEAKSRKRLETQQEFAERIHRQAQENIHAREQRESARRVHVAERDDGSLEVAWREQMEEVKRAWKNGDFDFARTWLQKMAYTLTAAKAPEAVHDKFKALMVAFTRDDPLYTNIMSQVVPAIKANPGVVQSTLAKRFSEYDAEHFRYALYFAAESGDIVRVKKGRSYALTLPNQQESKSVKSEGMRLDTPLDLPGHSFIDQLKWLETWACLPKGILTQRVEELAAAWDTEQGMTPVILQCVNGKPWVWPAYEAYAKENNEECEDEARQVKDMAKHVYRKYQSNHRAHHRKLQIDTLTHMRPYWELCGRCASPTGDENATLILDADDTFWDTHRVPWHCDQLDCRCYVNSLSEYERNHP
;
A
#
# COMPACT_ATOMS: atom_id res chain seq x y z
N MET A 1 33.37 -99.10 28.41
CA MET A 1 33.54 -98.07 27.35
C MET A 1 34.68 -97.07 27.60
N GLN A 2 35.27 -96.97 28.80
CA GLN A 2 36.33 -96.00 29.10
C GLN A 2 37.68 -96.23 28.41
N TYR A 3 37.98 -97.44 27.93
CA TYR A 3 39.25 -97.76 27.26
C TYR A 3 39.17 -97.78 25.72
N VAL A 4 37.97 -97.67 25.15
CA VAL A 4 37.78 -97.77 23.69
C VAL A 4 38.22 -96.47 22.99
N LEU A 5 37.94 -95.32 23.60
CA LEU A 5 38.28 -94.01 23.05
C LEU A 5 39.80 -93.76 22.94
N PRO A 6 40.64 -93.99 23.97
CA PRO A 6 42.08 -93.79 23.85
C PRO A 6 42.75 -94.78 22.88
N ALA A 7 42.25 -96.02 22.79
CA ALA A 7 42.76 -96.99 21.83
C ALA A 7 42.44 -96.58 20.38
N LEU A 8 41.23 -96.08 20.11
CA LEU A 8 40.86 -95.58 18.78
C LEU A 8 41.63 -94.31 18.39
N ILE A 9 41.94 -93.42 19.35
CA ILE A 9 42.77 -92.24 19.10
C ILE A 9 44.20 -92.66 18.74
N LEU A 10 44.77 -93.65 19.44
CA LEU A 10 46.11 -94.19 19.11
C LEU A 10 46.14 -94.86 17.73
N ILE A 11 45.12 -95.63 17.37
CA ILE A 11 45.02 -96.26 16.04
C ILE A 11 44.85 -95.20 14.94
N ALA A 12 44.05 -94.16 15.17
CA ALA A 12 43.86 -93.08 14.21
C ALA A 12 45.12 -92.20 14.04
N LEU A 13 45.94 -92.06 15.09
CA LEU A 13 47.20 -91.30 15.06
C LEU A 13 48.40 -92.14 14.63
N SER A 14 48.29 -93.47 14.58
CA SER A 14 49.35 -94.40 14.16
C SER A 14 50.03 -94.00 12.83
N PRO A 15 49.31 -93.61 11.76
CA PRO A 15 49.94 -93.21 10.50
C PRO A 15 50.77 -91.92 10.62
N PHE A 16 50.51 -91.13 11.66
CA PHE A 16 51.15 -89.82 11.87
C PHE A 16 52.32 -89.89 12.86
N LEU A 17 52.51 -91.00 13.58
CA LEU A 17 53.66 -91.18 14.48
C LEU A 17 54.99 -91.13 13.75
N TRP A 18 55.07 -91.72 12.55
CA TRP A 18 56.28 -91.63 11.70
C TRP A 18 56.60 -90.17 11.33
N LEU A 19 55.57 -89.36 11.06
CA LEU A 19 55.74 -87.95 10.76
C LEU A 19 56.20 -87.20 12.02
N TYR A 20 55.61 -87.45 13.18
CA TYR A 20 56.02 -86.85 14.46
C TYR A 20 57.51 -87.08 14.75
N GLU A 21 58.00 -88.29 14.50
CA GLU A 21 59.40 -88.66 14.72
C GLU A 21 60.36 -87.96 13.73
N GLN A 22 59.95 -87.76 12.47
CA GLN A 22 60.76 -87.12 11.43
C GLN A 22 60.91 -85.61 11.59
N ILE A 23 59.82 -84.89 11.91
CA ILE A 23 59.82 -83.41 11.98
C ILE A 23 59.96 -82.85 13.41
N GLY A 24 59.86 -83.72 14.43
CA GLY A 24 59.95 -83.33 15.82
C GLY A 24 58.67 -82.70 16.38
N PRO A 25 58.55 -82.64 17.72
CA PRO A 25 57.32 -82.23 18.41
C PRO A 25 56.87 -80.81 18.08
N GLU A 26 57.81 -79.87 17.89
CA GLU A 26 57.47 -78.46 17.67
C GLU A 26 56.78 -78.24 16.31
N TRP A 27 57.25 -78.92 15.27
CA TRP A 27 56.68 -78.79 13.92
C TRP A 27 55.39 -79.58 13.74
N PHE A 28 55.29 -80.74 14.40
CA PHE A 28 54.09 -81.58 14.34
C PHE A 28 52.85 -80.86 14.86
N TRP A 29 52.97 -80.07 15.93
CA TRP A 29 51.88 -79.25 16.45
C TRP A 29 51.79 -77.86 15.78
N GLY A 30 52.90 -77.31 15.28
CA GLY A 30 52.93 -76.01 14.59
C GLY A 30 52.16 -75.98 13.27
N ILE A 31 52.19 -77.05 12.48
CA ILE A 31 51.51 -77.11 11.17
C ILE A 31 49.97 -77.10 11.32
N PRO A 32 49.34 -77.93 12.18
CA PRO A 32 47.90 -77.85 12.43
C PRO A 32 47.48 -76.51 13.06
N ALA A 33 48.26 -75.98 14.01
CA ALA A 33 47.96 -74.71 14.68
C ALA A 33 47.97 -73.52 13.70
N SER A 34 48.96 -73.46 12.80
CA SER A 34 49.03 -72.44 11.76
C SER A 34 47.87 -72.57 10.74
N GLY A 35 47.48 -73.78 10.37
CA GLY A 35 46.30 -74.02 9.51
C GLY A 35 44.99 -73.53 10.14
N ILE A 36 44.79 -73.74 11.45
CA ILE A 36 43.63 -73.25 12.19
C ILE A 36 43.65 -71.71 12.25
N ALA A 37 44.80 -71.10 12.54
CA ALA A 37 44.96 -69.65 12.58
C ALA A 37 44.67 -69.00 11.22
N ILE A 38 45.19 -69.56 10.13
CA ILE A 38 44.92 -69.09 8.75
C ILE A 38 43.43 -69.21 8.42
N ARG A 39 42.78 -70.32 8.80
CA ARG A 39 41.34 -70.52 8.59
C ARG A 39 40.51 -69.50 9.38
N GLN A 40 40.87 -69.21 10.62
CA GLN A 40 40.22 -68.19 11.44
C GLN A 40 40.39 -66.79 10.84
N LEU A 41 41.60 -66.42 10.39
CA LEU A 41 41.86 -65.14 9.72
C LEU A 41 41.06 -65.01 8.42
N ARG A 42 41.03 -66.06 7.59
CA ARG A 42 40.22 -66.09 6.36
C ARG A 42 38.73 -65.93 6.66
N HIS A 43 38.22 -66.60 7.69
CA HIS A 43 36.83 -66.48 8.11
C HIS A 43 36.50 -65.06 8.58
N GLN A 44 37.35 -64.46 9.43
CA GLN A 44 37.21 -63.07 9.87
C GLN A 44 37.23 -62.09 8.69
N PHE A 45 38.11 -62.30 7.72
CA PHE A 45 38.19 -61.47 6.51
C PHE A 45 36.91 -61.58 5.65
N ILE A 46 36.37 -62.78 5.46
CA ILE A 46 35.11 -63.01 4.75
C ILE A 46 33.95 -62.31 5.47
N LEU A 47 33.88 -62.39 6.80
CA LEU A 47 32.85 -61.72 7.59
C LEU A 47 32.96 -60.19 7.49
N LYS A 48 34.18 -59.64 7.55
CA LYS A 48 34.41 -58.19 7.38
C LYS A 48 33.99 -57.72 5.98
N ARG A 49 34.35 -58.45 4.93
CA ARG A 49 33.90 -58.15 3.56
C ARG A 49 32.37 -58.19 3.44
N ARG A 50 31.72 -59.24 3.94
CA ARG A 50 30.25 -59.34 3.92
C ARG A 50 29.56 -58.20 4.68
N LYS A 51 30.13 -57.71 5.79
CA LYS A 51 29.61 -56.54 6.50
C LYS A 51 29.79 -55.27 5.67
N ALA A 52 30.97 -55.05 5.09
CA ALA A 52 31.24 -53.91 4.22
C ALA A 52 30.33 -53.89 2.98
N ASP A 53 30.10 -55.05 2.35
CA ASP A 53 29.21 -55.17 1.19
C ASP A 53 27.74 -54.87 1.57
N LYS A 54 27.28 -55.32 2.74
CA LYS A 54 25.95 -55.01 3.26
C LYS A 54 25.78 -53.52 3.58
N GLU A 55 26.79 -52.89 4.18
CA GLU A 55 26.78 -51.45 4.45
C GLU A 55 26.80 -50.63 3.16
N ALA A 56 27.62 -51.02 2.19
CA ALA A 56 27.67 -50.39 0.87
C ALA A 56 26.33 -50.53 0.12
N ALA A 57 25.69 -51.71 0.18
CA ALA A 57 24.37 -51.93 -0.39
C ALA A 57 23.30 -51.04 0.27
N LYS A 58 23.30 -50.95 1.60
CA LYS A 58 22.38 -50.08 2.36
C LYS A 58 22.59 -48.61 2.02
N LYS A 59 23.84 -48.17 1.86
CA LYS A 59 24.16 -46.79 1.45
C LYS A 59 23.63 -46.49 0.05
N ARG A 60 23.82 -47.39 -0.91
CA ARG A 60 23.27 -47.26 -2.28
C ARG A 60 21.74 -47.21 -2.28
N GLU A 61 21.09 -48.01 -1.44
CA GLU A 61 19.62 -47.98 -1.32
C GLU A 61 19.11 -46.64 -0.77
N ILE A 62 19.79 -46.09 0.24
CA ILE A 62 19.45 -44.77 0.81
C ILE A 62 19.66 -43.66 -0.23
N GLU A 63 20.78 -43.68 -0.96
CA GLU A 63 21.06 -42.72 -2.04
C GLU A 63 20.07 -42.84 -3.20
N ALA A 64 19.64 -44.05 -3.55
CA ALA A 64 18.60 -44.24 -4.57
C ALA A 64 17.24 -43.70 -4.11
N LYS A 65 16.88 -43.90 -2.82
CA LYS A 65 15.64 -43.35 -2.25
C LYS A 65 15.68 -41.83 -2.14
N SER A 66 16.82 -41.24 -1.80
CA SER A 66 16.95 -39.77 -1.73
C SER A 66 16.87 -39.13 -3.11
N ARG A 67 17.49 -39.72 -4.13
CA ARG A 67 17.36 -39.26 -5.53
C ARG A 67 15.92 -39.27 -6.01
N LYS A 68 15.20 -40.38 -5.82
CA LYS A 68 13.77 -40.47 -6.17
C LYS A 68 12.92 -39.43 -5.46
N ARG A 69 13.19 -39.16 -4.17
CA ARG A 69 12.48 -38.10 -3.43
C ARG A 69 12.75 -36.71 -4.02
N LEU A 70 14.00 -36.42 -4.38
CA LEU A 70 14.37 -35.15 -4.99
C LEU A 70 13.70 -34.97 -6.36
N GLU A 71 13.69 -36.00 -7.20
CA GLU A 71 12.99 -36.01 -8.49
C GLU A 71 11.48 -35.74 -8.30
N THR A 72 10.82 -36.43 -7.37
CA THR A 72 9.38 -36.18 -7.11
C THR A 72 9.09 -34.77 -6.58
N GLN A 73 10.02 -34.17 -5.82
CA GLN A 73 9.88 -32.79 -5.34
C GLN A 73 10.05 -31.78 -6.47
N GLN A 74 11.00 -32.02 -7.39
CA GLN A 74 11.21 -31.18 -8.57
C GLN A 74 9.99 -31.23 -9.50
N GLU A 75 9.46 -32.41 -9.80
CA GLU A 75 8.24 -32.57 -10.62
C GLU A 75 7.02 -31.85 -10.00
N PHE A 76 6.89 -31.89 -8.68
CA PHE A 76 5.82 -31.18 -7.97
C PHE A 76 5.97 -29.67 -8.08
N ALA A 77 7.19 -29.14 -7.91
CA ALA A 77 7.48 -27.72 -8.04
C ALA A 77 7.22 -27.21 -9.48
N GLU A 78 7.64 -27.97 -10.50
CA GLU A 78 7.37 -27.64 -11.90
C GLU A 78 5.87 -27.61 -12.22
N ARG A 79 5.10 -28.52 -11.63
CA ARG A 79 3.64 -28.55 -11.80
C ARG A 79 2.98 -27.30 -11.20
N ILE A 80 3.40 -26.88 -10.01
CA ILE A 80 2.91 -25.64 -9.39
C ILE A 80 3.25 -24.42 -10.25
N HIS A 81 4.50 -24.34 -10.74
CA HIS A 81 4.92 -23.22 -11.58
C HIS A 81 4.13 -23.14 -12.88
N ARG A 82 3.88 -24.28 -13.53
CA ARG A 82 3.06 -24.36 -14.75
C ARG A 82 1.62 -23.91 -14.49
N GLN A 83 1.01 -24.39 -13.41
CA GLN A 83 -0.35 -23.99 -13.04
C GLN A 83 -0.44 -22.49 -12.70
N ALA A 84 0.60 -21.93 -12.06
CA ALA A 84 0.67 -20.49 -11.81
C ALA A 84 0.76 -19.69 -13.12
N GLN A 85 1.56 -20.11 -14.09
CA GLN A 85 1.66 -19.47 -15.41
C GLN A 85 0.35 -19.56 -16.19
N GLU A 86 -0.32 -20.72 -16.20
CA GLU A 86 -1.63 -20.90 -16.82
C GLU A 86 -2.68 -19.96 -16.19
N ASN A 87 -2.67 -19.82 -14.86
CA ASN A 87 -3.55 -18.90 -14.15
C ASN A 87 -3.27 -17.43 -14.47
N ILE A 88 -1.99 -17.04 -14.61
CA ILE A 88 -1.59 -15.68 -15.02
C ILE A 88 -2.11 -15.41 -16.43
N HIS A 89 -1.84 -16.29 -17.39
CA HIS A 89 -2.34 -16.14 -18.77
C HIS A 89 -3.87 -16.14 -18.85
N ALA A 90 -4.55 -16.99 -18.09
CA ALA A 90 -6.01 -16.98 -18.03
C ALA A 90 -6.54 -15.67 -17.43
N ARG A 91 -5.84 -15.08 -16.46
CA ARG A 91 -6.18 -13.76 -15.89
C ARG A 91 -5.94 -12.65 -16.90
N GLU A 92 -4.81 -12.64 -17.59
CA GLU A 92 -4.49 -11.69 -18.66
C GLU A 92 -5.49 -11.77 -19.81
N GLN A 93 -5.91 -12.97 -20.21
CA GLN A 93 -6.95 -13.17 -21.23
C GLN A 93 -8.32 -12.66 -20.77
N ARG A 94 -8.67 -12.87 -19.49
CA ARG A 94 -9.92 -12.31 -18.92
C ARG A 94 -9.85 -10.79 -18.79
N GLU A 95 -8.70 -10.25 -18.43
CA GLU A 95 -8.46 -8.82 -18.35
C GLU A 95 -8.47 -8.18 -19.75
N SER A 96 -7.85 -8.80 -20.76
CA SER A 96 -7.87 -8.32 -22.14
C SER A 96 -9.27 -8.39 -22.75
N ALA A 97 -10.04 -9.43 -22.46
CA ALA A 97 -11.45 -9.52 -22.84
C ALA A 97 -12.36 -8.50 -22.10
N ARG A 98 -11.93 -8.00 -20.93
CA ARG A 98 -12.61 -6.93 -20.17
C ARG A 98 -12.11 -5.53 -20.50
N ARG A 99 -10.99 -5.39 -21.21
CA ARG A 99 -10.53 -4.10 -21.71
C ARG A 99 -11.50 -3.67 -22.78
N VAL A 100 -12.39 -2.79 -22.36
CA VAL A 100 -12.97 -1.72 -23.14
C VAL A 100 -12.05 -1.40 -24.33
N HIS A 101 -12.45 -1.83 -25.52
CA HIS A 101 -11.68 -1.59 -26.75
C HIS A 101 -11.75 -0.10 -27.05
N VAL A 102 -10.73 0.65 -26.67
CA VAL A 102 -10.55 2.02 -27.12
C VAL A 102 -9.95 1.93 -28.52
N ALA A 103 -10.78 2.16 -29.53
CA ALA A 103 -10.35 2.23 -30.92
C ALA A 103 -9.95 3.68 -31.23
N GLU A 104 -8.75 3.87 -31.75
CA GLU A 104 -8.34 5.16 -32.29
C GLU A 104 -8.94 5.30 -33.69
N ARG A 105 -9.71 6.37 -33.91
CA ARG A 105 -10.24 6.71 -35.25
C ARG A 105 -9.14 7.28 -36.13
N ASP A 106 -9.41 7.31 -37.43
CA ASP A 106 -8.52 7.93 -38.43
C ASP A 106 -8.26 9.43 -38.19
N ASP A 107 -9.08 10.09 -37.36
CA ASP A 107 -8.93 11.50 -36.94
C ASP A 107 -8.11 11.68 -35.64
N GLY A 108 -7.56 10.60 -35.07
CA GLY A 108 -6.81 10.60 -33.80
C GLY A 108 -7.70 10.66 -32.55
N SER A 109 -9.03 10.59 -32.68
CA SER A 109 -9.93 10.53 -31.52
C SER A 109 -10.07 9.10 -31.00
N LEU A 110 -9.96 8.95 -29.68
CA LEU A 110 -10.18 7.67 -28.98
C LEU A 110 -11.68 7.41 -28.87
N GLU A 111 -12.23 6.54 -29.71
CA GLU A 111 -13.61 6.04 -29.60
C GLU A 111 -13.61 4.74 -28.81
N VAL A 112 -14.26 4.77 -27.66
CA VAL A 112 -14.48 3.55 -26.92
C VAL A 112 -15.58 2.74 -27.61
N ALA A 113 -15.25 1.51 -28.06
CA ALA A 113 -16.14 0.62 -28.79
C ALA A 113 -17.23 0.02 -27.88
N TRP A 114 -18.22 0.84 -27.55
CA TRP A 114 -19.39 0.48 -26.73
C TRP A 114 -20.61 0.04 -27.56
N ARG A 115 -20.52 0.00 -28.89
CA ARG A 115 -21.70 0.01 -29.79
C ARG A 115 -22.69 -1.11 -29.48
N GLU A 116 -22.24 -2.34 -29.32
CA GLU A 116 -23.14 -3.48 -29.11
C GLU A 116 -23.86 -3.40 -27.76
N GLN A 117 -23.14 -3.11 -26.68
CA GLN A 117 -23.70 -3.01 -25.32
C GLN A 117 -24.64 -1.81 -25.17
N MET A 118 -24.31 -0.68 -25.81
CA MET A 118 -25.16 0.51 -25.78
C MET A 118 -26.47 0.33 -26.52
N GLU A 119 -26.49 -0.43 -27.62
CA GLU A 119 -27.73 -0.74 -28.33
C GLU A 119 -28.63 -1.69 -27.51
N GLU A 120 -28.05 -2.62 -26.75
CA GLU A 120 -28.81 -3.44 -25.79
C GLU A 120 -29.43 -2.60 -24.68
N VAL A 121 -28.67 -1.68 -24.07
CA VAL A 121 -29.18 -0.76 -23.04
C VAL A 121 -30.31 0.11 -23.59
N LYS A 122 -30.15 0.69 -24.78
CA LYS A 122 -31.21 1.48 -25.42
C LYS A 122 -32.46 0.65 -25.72
N ARG A 123 -32.28 -0.62 -26.13
CA ARG A 123 -33.40 -1.54 -26.38
C ARG A 123 -34.13 -1.86 -25.08
N ALA A 124 -33.41 -2.18 -24.02
CA ALA A 124 -33.97 -2.43 -22.70
C ALA A 124 -34.75 -1.21 -22.19
N TRP A 125 -34.16 -0.01 -22.28
CA TRP A 125 -34.83 1.25 -21.94
C TRP A 125 -36.12 1.44 -22.75
N LYS A 126 -36.08 1.30 -24.08
CA LYS A 126 -37.30 1.42 -24.92
C LYS A 126 -38.37 0.39 -24.58
N ASN A 127 -37.98 -0.79 -24.13
CA ASN A 127 -38.90 -1.86 -23.74
C ASN A 127 -39.42 -1.72 -22.30
N GLY A 128 -38.98 -0.70 -21.56
CA GLY A 128 -39.37 -0.47 -20.16
C GLY A 128 -38.62 -1.31 -19.14
N ASP A 129 -37.55 -2.01 -19.54
CA ASP A 129 -36.66 -2.73 -18.62
C ASP A 129 -35.63 -1.78 -18.01
N PHE A 130 -36.12 -0.92 -17.12
CA PHE A 130 -35.32 0.12 -16.47
C PHE A 130 -34.27 -0.44 -15.51
N ASP A 131 -34.53 -1.58 -14.86
CA ASP A 131 -33.58 -2.18 -13.92
C ASP A 131 -32.35 -2.73 -14.64
N PHE A 132 -32.55 -3.40 -15.78
CA PHE A 132 -31.45 -3.84 -16.63
C PHE A 132 -30.66 -2.65 -17.16
N ALA A 133 -31.34 -1.65 -17.73
CA ALA A 133 -30.70 -0.45 -18.28
C ALA A 133 -29.90 0.29 -17.20
N ARG A 134 -30.48 0.51 -16.00
CA ARG A 134 -29.81 1.17 -14.88
C ARG A 134 -28.58 0.41 -14.42
N THR A 135 -28.69 -0.91 -14.23
CA THR A 135 -27.57 -1.75 -13.78
C THR A 135 -26.40 -1.70 -14.75
N TRP A 136 -26.68 -1.76 -16.05
CA TRP A 136 -25.64 -1.69 -17.08
C TRP A 136 -25.02 -0.32 -17.18
N LEU A 137 -25.83 0.73 -17.18
CA LEU A 137 -25.33 2.11 -17.17
C LEU A 137 -24.44 2.38 -15.95
N GLN A 138 -24.82 1.92 -14.76
CA GLN A 138 -23.97 2.03 -13.58
C GLN A 138 -22.63 1.29 -13.75
N LYS A 139 -22.65 0.07 -14.28
CA LYS A 139 -21.42 -0.67 -14.61
C LYS A 139 -20.53 0.12 -15.57
N MET A 140 -21.10 0.70 -16.61
CA MET A 140 -20.38 1.55 -17.56
C MET A 140 -19.76 2.77 -16.88
N ALA A 141 -20.48 3.42 -15.96
CA ALA A 141 -19.95 4.57 -15.20
C ALA A 141 -18.69 4.18 -14.40
N TYR A 142 -18.70 3.02 -13.74
CA TYR A 142 -17.53 2.50 -13.03
C TYR A 142 -16.38 2.20 -13.99
N THR A 143 -16.66 1.58 -15.14
CA THR A 143 -15.63 1.25 -16.12
C THR A 143 -14.99 2.49 -16.74
N LEU A 144 -15.77 3.53 -17.07
CA LEU A 144 -15.25 4.79 -17.58
C LEU A 144 -14.30 5.46 -16.58
N THR A 145 -14.69 5.47 -15.31
CA THR A 145 -13.88 6.04 -14.22
C THR A 145 -12.58 5.24 -14.03
N ALA A 146 -12.65 3.91 -14.05
CA ALA A 146 -11.47 3.05 -13.90
C ALA A 146 -10.51 3.15 -15.09
N ALA A 147 -11.04 3.31 -16.31
CA ALA A 147 -10.25 3.43 -17.54
C ALA A 147 -9.65 4.83 -17.75
N LYS A 148 -9.94 5.81 -16.86
CA LYS A 148 -9.55 7.21 -17.00
C LYS A 148 -9.91 7.76 -18.39
N ALA A 149 -11.15 7.52 -18.81
CA ALA A 149 -11.62 7.97 -20.12
C ALA A 149 -11.51 9.51 -20.26
N PRO A 150 -11.36 10.05 -21.47
CA PRO A 150 -11.33 11.49 -21.69
C PRO A 150 -12.59 12.19 -21.15
N GLU A 151 -12.45 13.42 -20.66
CA GLU A 151 -13.56 14.21 -20.07
C GLU A 151 -14.76 14.34 -21.03
N ALA A 152 -14.51 14.55 -22.32
CA ALA A 152 -15.56 14.59 -23.34
C ALA A 152 -16.42 13.30 -23.43
N VAL A 153 -15.86 12.15 -23.07
CA VAL A 153 -16.60 10.88 -22.99
C VAL A 153 -17.44 10.83 -21.72
N HIS A 154 -16.89 11.30 -20.60
CA HIS A 154 -17.63 11.45 -19.34
C HIS A 154 -18.83 12.37 -19.50
N ASP A 155 -18.69 13.49 -20.19
CA ASP A 155 -19.79 14.44 -20.43
C ASP A 155 -20.91 13.85 -21.28
N LYS A 156 -20.55 13.16 -22.38
CA LYS A 156 -21.54 12.47 -23.23
C LYS A 156 -22.27 11.39 -22.45
N PHE A 157 -21.55 10.62 -21.64
CA PHE A 157 -22.15 9.58 -20.81
C PHE A 157 -23.04 10.17 -19.72
N LYS A 158 -22.62 11.27 -19.09
CA LYS A 158 -23.40 12.00 -18.10
C LYS A 158 -24.71 12.55 -18.69
N ALA A 159 -24.67 13.13 -19.89
CA ALA A 159 -25.86 13.60 -20.59
C ALA A 159 -26.85 12.45 -20.88
N LEU A 160 -26.34 11.28 -21.29
CA LEU A 160 -27.14 10.07 -21.45
C LEU A 160 -27.79 9.62 -20.14
N MET A 161 -27.03 9.59 -19.05
CA MET A 161 -27.55 9.21 -17.72
C MET A 161 -28.66 10.15 -17.27
N VAL A 162 -28.49 11.46 -17.44
CA VAL A 162 -29.52 12.46 -17.12
C VAL A 162 -30.78 12.25 -17.97
N ALA A 163 -30.63 11.91 -19.25
CA ALA A 163 -31.77 11.57 -20.10
C ALA A 163 -32.48 10.30 -19.61
N PHE A 164 -31.73 9.25 -19.26
CA PHE A 164 -32.27 8.01 -18.72
C PHE A 164 -33.04 8.21 -17.40
N THR A 165 -32.49 9.01 -16.48
CA THR A 165 -33.10 9.22 -15.17
C THR A 165 -34.48 9.88 -15.23
N ARG A 166 -34.77 10.63 -16.30
CA ARG A 166 -36.10 11.25 -16.49
C ARG A 166 -37.21 10.22 -16.72
N ASP A 167 -36.86 9.09 -17.32
CA ASP A 167 -37.80 8.01 -17.63
C ASP A 167 -37.77 6.89 -16.57
N ASP A 168 -36.74 6.85 -15.73
CA ASP A 168 -36.51 5.79 -14.75
C ASP A 168 -37.54 5.84 -13.58
N PRO A 169 -38.41 4.83 -13.43
CA PRO A 169 -39.42 4.81 -12.36
C PRO A 169 -38.83 4.85 -10.95
N LEU A 170 -37.63 4.30 -10.74
CA LEU A 170 -36.96 4.34 -9.44
C LEU A 170 -36.59 5.78 -9.07
N TYR A 171 -36.02 6.51 -10.03
CA TYR A 171 -35.67 7.92 -9.87
C TYR A 171 -36.92 8.74 -9.55
N THR A 172 -37.97 8.61 -10.37
CA THR A 172 -39.24 9.33 -10.19
C THR A 172 -39.84 9.05 -8.82
N ASN A 173 -39.86 7.78 -8.39
CA ASN A 173 -40.41 7.39 -7.10
C ASN A 173 -39.63 8.03 -5.94
N ILE A 174 -38.30 7.91 -5.92
CA ILE A 174 -37.46 8.51 -4.86
C ILE A 174 -37.66 10.03 -4.82
N MET A 175 -37.59 10.69 -5.98
CA MET A 175 -37.66 12.15 -6.05
C MET A 175 -39.03 12.70 -5.67
N SER A 176 -40.12 11.97 -5.96
CA SER A 176 -41.47 12.36 -5.55
C SER A 176 -41.63 12.49 -4.02
N GLN A 177 -40.84 11.74 -3.25
CA GLN A 177 -40.86 11.76 -1.78
C GLN A 177 -39.79 12.70 -1.20
N VAL A 178 -38.62 12.72 -1.82
CA VAL A 178 -37.46 13.53 -1.38
C VAL A 178 -37.69 15.02 -1.57
N VAL A 179 -38.24 15.46 -2.72
CA VAL A 179 -38.44 16.88 -3.03
C VAL A 179 -39.33 17.58 -1.99
N PRO A 180 -40.51 17.04 -1.61
CA PRO A 180 -41.31 17.61 -0.52
C PRO A 180 -40.56 17.70 0.81
N ALA A 181 -39.74 16.71 1.14
CA ALA A 181 -38.97 16.70 2.38
C ALA A 181 -37.86 17.79 2.39
N ILE A 182 -37.20 18.02 1.26
CA ILE A 182 -36.24 19.12 1.07
C ILE A 182 -36.97 20.46 1.15
N LYS A 183 -38.14 20.60 0.50
CA LYS A 183 -38.95 21.82 0.53
C LYS A 183 -39.35 22.20 1.95
N ALA A 184 -39.74 21.22 2.76
CA ALA A 184 -40.11 21.41 4.17
C ALA A 184 -38.91 21.77 5.07
N ASN A 185 -37.71 21.25 4.75
CA ASN A 185 -36.49 21.50 5.51
C ASN A 185 -35.30 21.85 4.59
N PRO A 186 -35.23 23.07 4.05
CA PRO A 186 -34.14 23.47 3.17
C PRO A 186 -32.79 23.39 3.89
N GLY A 187 -31.81 22.73 3.26
CA GLY A 187 -30.49 22.48 3.84
C GLY A 187 -30.39 21.20 4.67
N VAL A 188 -31.39 20.30 4.59
CA VAL A 188 -31.33 18.97 5.19
C VAL A 188 -30.12 18.20 4.66
N VAL A 189 -29.43 17.50 5.54
CA VAL A 189 -28.24 16.71 5.18
C VAL A 189 -28.67 15.38 4.58
N GLN A 190 -28.02 14.98 3.48
CA GLN A 190 -28.29 13.74 2.73
C GLN A 190 -28.29 12.49 3.63
N SER A 191 -27.35 12.35 4.58
CA SER A 191 -27.32 11.23 5.52
C SER A 191 -28.52 11.19 6.48
N THR A 192 -29.03 12.36 6.88
CA THR A 192 -30.26 12.47 7.67
C THR A 192 -31.48 12.08 6.84
N LEU A 193 -31.50 12.50 5.58
CA LEU A 193 -32.59 12.16 4.67
C LEU A 193 -32.62 10.67 4.32
N ALA A 194 -31.46 10.05 4.08
CA ALA A 194 -31.34 8.62 3.82
C ALA A 194 -31.85 7.76 4.99
N LYS A 195 -31.63 8.20 6.24
CA LYS A 195 -32.19 7.51 7.43
C LYS A 195 -33.72 7.59 7.49
N ARG A 196 -34.31 8.67 6.97
CA ARG A 196 -35.76 8.87 6.97
C ARG A 196 -36.45 7.99 5.92
N PHE A 197 -35.77 7.73 4.81
CA PHE A 197 -36.26 6.91 3.70
C PHE A 197 -35.48 5.59 3.61
N SER A 198 -35.49 4.82 4.70
CA SER A 198 -34.71 3.57 4.83
C SER A 198 -35.24 2.41 3.98
N GLU A 199 -36.41 2.57 3.38
CA GLU A 199 -36.97 1.63 2.40
C GLU A 199 -36.18 1.57 1.10
N TYR A 200 -35.38 2.61 0.80
CA TYR A 200 -34.48 2.62 -0.34
C TYR A 200 -33.10 2.14 0.06
N ASP A 201 -32.49 1.35 -0.82
CA ASP A 201 -31.08 1.05 -0.73
C ASP A 201 -30.22 2.33 -0.83
N ALA A 202 -29.11 2.36 -0.08
CA ALA A 202 -28.25 3.53 0.00
C ALA A 202 -27.65 3.92 -1.36
N GLU A 203 -27.37 2.94 -2.23
CA GLU A 203 -26.87 3.20 -3.59
C GLU A 203 -27.96 3.77 -4.49
N HIS A 204 -29.19 3.27 -4.41
CA HIS A 204 -30.33 3.85 -5.14
C HIS A 204 -30.60 5.29 -4.73
N PHE A 205 -30.52 5.58 -3.43
CA PHE A 205 -30.70 6.93 -2.91
C PHE A 205 -29.57 7.87 -3.36
N ARG A 206 -28.32 7.38 -3.33
CA ARG A 206 -27.14 8.13 -3.81
C ARG A 206 -27.22 8.40 -5.31
N TYR A 207 -27.62 7.40 -6.10
CA TYR A 207 -27.85 7.50 -7.53
C TYR A 207 -28.88 8.60 -7.85
N ALA A 208 -30.07 8.53 -7.23
CA ALA A 208 -31.13 9.49 -7.48
C ALA A 208 -30.72 10.92 -7.12
N LEU A 209 -30.13 11.13 -5.94
CA LEU A 209 -29.69 12.47 -5.52
C LEU A 209 -28.53 13.01 -6.35
N TYR A 210 -27.64 12.14 -6.85
CA TYR A 210 -26.56 12.57 -7.73
C TYR A 210 -27.14 13.11 -9.04
N PHE A 211 -27.96 12.33 -9.74
CA PHE A 211 -28.52 12.77 -11.02
C PHE A 211 -29.59 13.85 -10.89
N ALA A 212 -30.26 13.96 -9.73
CA ALA A 212 -31.11 15.11 -9.42
C ALA A 212 -30.33 16.42 -9.33
N ALA A 213 -29.09 16.37 -8.84
CA ALA A 213 -28.24 17.56 -8.83
C ALA A 213 -27.72 17.89 -10.24
N GLU A 214 -27.36 16.87 -11.01
CA GLU A 214 -26.86 17.06 -12.37
C GLU A 214 -27.95 17.51 -13.36
N SER A 215 -29.21 17.13 -13.12
CA SER A 215 -30.37 17.60 -13.90
C SER A 215 -30.88 18.97 -13.47
N GLY A 216 -30.41 19.49 -12.32
CA GLY A 216 -30.86 20.76 -11.75
C GLY A 216 -32.14 20.68 -10.94
N ASP A 217 -32.67 19.49 -10.63
CA ASP A 217 -33.86 19.31 -9.80
C ASP A 217 -33.60 19.69 -8.32
N ILE A 218 -32.35 19.49 -7.86
CA ILE A 218 -31.89 19.88 -6.52
C ILE A 218 -30.49 20.48 -6.58
N VAL A 219 -30.07 21.14 -5.50
CA VAL A 219 -28.71 21.63 -5.32
C VAL A 219 -28.06 20.90 -4.15
N ARG A 220 -26.82 20.45 -4.36
CA ARG A 220 -25.99 19.75 -3.37
C ARG A 220 -24.81 20.61 -2.97
N VAL A 221 -24.77 21.03 -1.70
CA VAL A 221 -23.63 21.77 -1.12
C VAL A 221 -22.93 20.91 -0.10
N LYS A 222 -21.61 20.70 -0.23
CA LYS A 222 -20.84 19.87 0.71
C LYS A 222 -20.91 20.47 2.12
N LYS A 223 -21.25 19.65 3.11
CA LYS A 223 -21.33 20.00 4.54
C LYS A 223 -20.71 18.88 5.37
N GLY A 224 -19.41 19.01 5.67
CA GLY A 224 -18.61 17.98 6.33
C GLY A 224 -18.44 16.75 5.42
N ARG A 225 -18.84 15.57 5.92
CA ARG A 225 -18.74 14.28 5.20
C ARG A 225 -19.96 13.96 4.31
N SER A 226 -20.93 14.86 4.23
CA SER A 226 -22.18 14.68 3.49
C SER A 226 -22.54 15.97 2.72
N TYR A 227 -23.65 15.96 1.99
CA TYR A 227 -24.17 17.12 1.28
C TYR A 227 -25.43 17.65 1.97
N ALA A 228 -25.57 18.97 2.08
CA ALA A 228 -26.81 19.65 2.37
C ALA A 228 -27.59 19.84 1.06
N LEU A 229 -28.90 19.62 1.12
CA LEU A 229 -29.79 19.61 -0.05
C LEU A 229 -30.74 20.81 -0.01
N THR A 230 -30.85 21.54 -1.12
CA THR A 230 -31.79 22.65 -1.29
C THR A 230 -32.46 22.58 -2.66
N LEU A 231 -33.64 23.20 -2.82
CA LEU A 231 -34.23 23.41 -4.13
C LEU A 231 -33.58 24.62 -4.82
N PRO A 232 -33.45 24.64 -6.17
CA PRO A 232 -32.82 25.73 -6.91
C PRO A 232 -33.37 27.12 -6.53
N ASN A 233 -34.71 27.25 -6.50
CA ASN A 233 -35.39 28.52 -6.21
C ASN A 233 -35.27 28.99 -4.74
N GLN A 234 -34.75 28.15 -3.84
CA GLN A 234 -34.56 28.50 -2.43
C GLN A 234 -33.14 29.00 -2.13
N GLN A 235 -32.24 28.96 -3.12
CA GLN A 235 -30.86 29.41 -2.96
C GLN A 235 -30.76 30.95 -3.08
N GLU A 236 -31.65 31.59 -3.86
CA GLU A 236 -31.65 33.04 -4.11
C GLU A 236 -32.06 33.88 -2.89
N SER A 237 -32.86 33.34 -1.96
CA SER A 237 -33.35 34.11 -0.81
C SER A 237 -32.34 34.21 0.35
N LYS A 238 -31.18 33.57 0.25
CA LYS A 238 -30.12 33.62 1.28
C LYS A 238 -28.78 34.15 0.78
N SER A 239 -28.64 34.53 -0.51
CA SER A 239 -27.35 35.00 -1.05
C SER A 239 -27.03 36.48 -0.78
N VAL A 240 -27.95 37.28 -0.23
CA VAL A 240 -27.63 38.66 0.20
C VAL A 240 -26.94 38.65 1.57
N LYS A 241 -25.69 38.15 1.64
CA LYS A 241 -24.66 38.56 2.64
C LYS A 241 -23.30 37.84 2.56
N SER A 242 -22.93 37.22 1.44
CA SER A 242 -21.55 36.72 1.28
C SER A 242 -21.07 36.77 -0.17
N GLU A 243 -21.13 37.95 -0.78
CA GLU A 243 -20.14 38.35 -1.79
C GLU A 243 -18.93 38.95 -1.07
N GLY A 244 -18.36 38.16 -0.16
CA GLY A 244 -16.97 38.30 0.21
C GLY A 244 -16.19 37.57 -0.86
N MET A 245 -15.65 38.34 -1.79
CA MET A 245 -14.52 38.02 -2.66
C MET A 245 -13.79 36.76 -2.17
N ARG A 246 -14.01 35.62 -2.84
CA ARG A 246 -13.15 34.44 -2.70
C ARG A 246 -11.77 34.87 -3.21
N LEU A 247 -10.96 35.44 -2.33
CA LEU A 247 -9.52 35.39 -2.48
C LEU A 247 -9.18 33.90 -2.62
N ASP A 248 -8.48 33.57 -3.70
CA ASP A 248 -7.97 32.23 -3.98
C ASP A 248 -7.25 31.72 -2.74
N THR A 249 -7.97 30.96 -1.92
CA THR A 249 -7.37 30.27 -0.78
C THR A 249 -6.32 29.35 -1.38
N PRO A 250 -5.05 29.35 -0.91
CA PRO A 250 -4.01 28.49 -1.47
C PRO A 250 -4.58 27.09 -1.65
N LEU A 251 -4.49 26.53 -2.86
CA LEU A 251 -5.19 25.31 -3.26
C LEU A 251 -5.22 24.30 -2.10
N ASP A 252 -6.42 23.98 -1.61
CA ASP A 252 -6.58 22.93 -0.59
C ASP A 252 -5.88 21.68 -1.11
N LEU A 253 -4.79 21.28 -0.45
CA LEU A 253 -4.09 20.04 -0.78
C LEU A 253 -5.09 18.89 -0.56
N PRO A 254 -5.27 17.95 -1.51
CA PRO A 254 -6.13 16.79 -1.30
C PRO A 254 -5.83 16.10 0.03
N GLY A 255 -6.81 16.07 0.93
CA GLY A 255 -6.68 15.48 2.27
C GLY A 255 -6.20 16.41 3.39
N HIS A 256 -5.73 17.63 3.07
CA HIS A 256 -5.24 18.61 4.04
C HIS A 256 -5.79 20.00 3.72
N SER A 257 -6.99 20.30 4.22
CA SER A 257 -7.56 21.65 4.09
C SER A 257 -6.64 22.68 4.73
N PHE A 258 -6.64 23.93 4.24
CA PHE A 258 -5.89 25.03 4.86
C PHE A 258 -6.18 25.11 6.38
N ILE A 259 -7.42 24.84 6.78
CA ILE A 259 -7.84 24.76 8.19
C ILE A 259 -7.13 23.66 8.99
N ASP A 260 -6.86 22.50 8.39
CA ASP A 260 -6.11 21.43 9.05
C ASP A 260 -4.63 21.81 9.22
N GLN A 261 -4.07 22.57 8.26
CA GLN A 261 -2.72 23.12 8.37
C GLN A 261 -2.64 24.15 9.52
N LEU A 262 -3.70 24.94 9.75
CA LEU A 262 -3.77 25.86 10.89
C LEU A 262 -3.89 25.13 12.25
N LYS A 263 -4.56 23.97 12.32
CA LYS A 263 -4.58 23.15 13.55
C LYS A 263 -3.19 22.62 13.92
N TRP A 264 -2.37 22.34 12.92
CA TRP A 264 -0.99 21.97 13.15
C TRP A 264 -0.22 23.14 13.77
N LEU A 265 -0.38 24.37 13.24
CA LEU A 265 0.20 25.58 13.83
C LEU A 265 -0.27 25.85 15.27
N GLU A 266 -1.57 25.65 15.55
CA GLU A 266 -2.15 25.75 16.88
C GLU A 266 -1.40 24.84 17.88
N THR A 267 -1.19 23.58 17.49
CA THR A 267 -0.61 22.56 18.38
C THR A 267 0.91 22.70 18.50
N TRP A 268 1.60 22.84 17.36
CA TRP A 268 3.05 22.80 17.29
C TRP A 268 3.70 24.10 17.77
N ALA A 269 3.14 25.26 17.39
CA ALA A 269 3.66 26.58 17.75
C ALA A 269 2.92 27.21 18.94
N CYS A 270 2.05 26.46 19.62
CA CYS A 270 1.25 26.93 20.75
C CYS A 270 0.45 28.21 20.47
N LEU A 271 -0.02 28.39 19.23
CA LEU A 271 -0.75 29.59 18.81
C LEU A 271 -2.22 29.53 19.25
N PRO A 272 -2.84 30.64 19.71
CA PRO A 272 -4.23 30.63 20.16
C PRO A 272 -5.21 30.31 19.01
N LYS A 273 -5.89 29.16 19.12
CA LYS A 273 -6.90 28.68 18.14
C LYS A 273 -7.88 29.73 17.66
N GLY A 274 -8.47 30.45 18.61
CA GLY A 274 -9.51 31.44 18.34
C GLY A 274 -9.00 32.57 17.44
N ILE A 275 -7.74 32.96 17.60
CA ILE A 275 -7.13 34.05 16.84
C ILE A 275 -6.69 33.58 15.46
N LEU A 276 -6.10 32.38 15.35
CA LEU A 276 -5.79 31.77 14.05
C LEU A 276 -7.04 31.65 13.16
N THR A 277 -8.17 31.24 13.75
CA THR A 277 -9.44 31.09 13.03
C THR A 277 -10.01 32.44 12.57
N GLN A 278 -9.82 33.50 13.37
CA GLN A 278 -10.27 34.85 13.02
C GLN A 278 -9.45 35.47 11.88
N ARG A 279 -8.20 35.04 11.70
CA ARG A 279 -7.23 35.60 10.73
C ARG A 279 -6.94 34.67 9.55
N VAL A 280 -7.80 33.69 9.29
CA VAL A 280 -7.65 32.72 8.19
C VAL A 280 -7.40 33.41 6.85
N GLU A 281 -8.18 34.45 6.54
CA GLU A 281 -8.08 35.18 5.27
C GLU A 281 -6.76 35.94 5.14
N GLU A 282 -6.30 36.59 6.22
CA GLU A 282 -5.02 37.29 6.25
C GLU A 282 -3.84 36.32 6.12
N LEU A 283 -3.89 35.18 6.81
CA LEU A 283 -2.88 34.13 6.73
C LEU A 283 -2.83 33.50 5.33
N ALA A 284 -3.98 33.32 4.69
CA ALA A 284 -4.06 32.81 3.33
C ALA A 284 -3.47 33.83 2.32
N ALA A 285 -3.81 35.11 2.45
CA ALA A 285 -3.29 36.17 1.57
C ALA A 285 -1.79 36.42 1.74
N ALA A 286 -1.26 36.19 2.94
CA ALA A 286 0.15 36.38 3.28
C ALA A 286 1.03 35.13 3.04
N TRP A 287 0.43 34.04 2.54
CA TRP A 287 1.03 32.71 2.50
C TRP A 287 2.38 32.64 1.78
N ASP A 288 2.51 33.34 0.64
CA ASP A 288 3.64 33.13 -0.29
C ASP A 288 4.96 33.74 0.16
N THR A 289 4.96 34.61 1.18
CA THR A 289 6.16 35.38 1.55
C THR A 289 6.39 35.40 3.06
N GLU A 290 7.66 35.25 3.47
CA GLU A 290 8.06 35.39 4.89
C GLU A 290 7.71 36.78 5.41
N GLN A 291 7.90 37.80 4.57
CA GLN A 291 7.65 39.20 4.89
C GLN A 291 6.17 39.50 5.12
N GLY A 292 5.27 38.83 4.40
CA GLY A 292 3.82 38.94 4.59
C GLY A 292 3.32 38.14 5.80
N MET A 293 3.74 36.88 5.93
CA MET A 293 3.18 35.98 6.96
C MET A 293 3.66 36.33 8.38
N THR A 294 4.91 36.76 8.53
CA THR A 294 5.50 37.05 9.85
C THR A 294 4.68 38.09 10.63
N PRO A 295 4.31 39.26 10.06
CA PRO A 295 3.41 40.20 10.72
C PRO A 295 2.07 39.61 11.14
N VAL A 296 1.46 38.76 10.32
CA VAL A 296 0.15 38.16 10.62
C VAL A 296 0.27 37.18 11.80
N ILE A 297 1.33 36.36 11.84
CA ILE A 297 1.63 35.48 12.98
C ILE A 297 1.88 36.29 14.25
N LEU A 298 2.64 37.39 14.16
CA LEU A 298 2.87 38.28 15.30
C LEU A 298 1.56 38.88 15.83
N GLN A 299 0.65 39.24 14.94
CA GLN A 299 -0.68 39.71 15.33
C GLN A 299 -1.53 38.61 15.99
N CYS A 300 -1.25 37.33 15.72
CA CYS A 300 -1.92 36.22 16.40
C CYS A 300 -1.51 36.06 17.88
N VAL A 301 -0.35 36.58 18.26
CA VAL A 301 0.19 36.51 19.64
C VAL A 301 0.20 37.86 20.36
N ASN A 302 -0.20 38.93 19.68
CA ASN A 302 -0.07 40.29 20.17
C ASN A 302 -0.77 40.51 21.52
N GLY A 303 -0.01 41.01 22.51
CA GLY A 303 -0.49 41.31 23.86
C GLY A 303 -0.43 40.15 24.86
N LYS A 304 0.06 38.98 24.46
CA LYS A 304 0.32 37.85 25.37
C LYS A 304 1.77 37.37 25.24
N PRO A 305 2.41 36.94 26.35
CA PRO A 305 3.69 36.26 26.25
C PRO A 305 3.51 34.99 25.43
N TRP A 306 4.23 34.88 24.30
CA TRP A 306 4.24 33.70 23.46
C TRP A 306 5.24 32.70 24.02
N VAL A 307 4.75 31.81 24.88
CA VAL A 307 5.57 30.74 25.47
C VAL A 307 5.56 29.55 24.53
N TRP A 308 6.75 29.18 24.02
CA TRP A 308 6.92 28.02 23.14
C TRP A 308 8.10 27.18 23.65
N PRO A 309 7.85 26.20 24.53
CA PRO A 309 8.90 25.47 25.24
C PRO A 309 9.92 24.79 24.33
N ALA A 310 9.48 24.30 23.17
CA ALA A 310 10.38 23.71 22.17
C ALA A 310 11.37 24.74 21.60
N TYR A 311 10.90 25.96 21.32
CA TYR A 311 11.75 27.06 20.85
C TYR A 311 12.73 27.54 21.92
N GLU A 312 12.26 27.66 23.17
CA GLU A 312 13.11 28.04 24.29
C GLU A 312 14.25 27.03 24.52
N ALA A 313 13.96 25.73 24.44
CA ALA A 313 14.97 24.68 24.51
C ALA A 313 16.00 24.80 23.38
N TYR A 314 15.53 25.01 22.15
CA TYR A 314 16.40 25.20 20.98
C TYR A 314 17.26 26.46 21.07
N ALA A 315 16.71 27.59 21.48
CA ALA A 315 17.44 28.85 21.63
C ALA A 315 18.57 28.69 22.67
N LYS A 316 18.28 28.00 23.77
CA LYS A 316 19.26 27.67 24.81
C LYS A 316 20.37 26.75 24.30
N GLU A 317 20.05 25.73 23.51
CA GLU A 317 21.03 24.80 22.93
C GLU A 317 21.97 25.49 21.91
N ASN A 318 21.46 26.46 21.15
CA ASN A 318 22.25 27.18 20.14
C ASN A 318 22.95 28.43 20.70
N ASN A 319 22.91 28.64 22.01
CA ASN A 319 23.47 29.81 22.69
C ASN A 319 22.92 31.14 22.12
N GLU A 320 21.67 31.13 21.66
CA GLU A 320 20.93 32.29 21.17
C GLU A 320 20.19 32.96 22.35
N GLU A 321 20.92 33.32 23.41
CA GLU A 321 20.36 34.16 24.46
C GLU A 321 20.12 35.56 23.90
N CYS A 322 18.87 35.82 23.49
CA CYS A 322 18.45 37.12 23.03
C CYS A 322 17.96 37.94 24.23
N GLU A 323 18.68 39.01 24.57
CA GLU A 323 18.27 39.95 25.64
C GLU A 323 17.00 40.75 25.27
N ASP A 324 16.58 40.72 24.01
CA ASP A 324 15.45 41.47 23.47
C ASP A 324 14.24 40.55 23.18
N GLU A 325 13.25 40.58 24.07
CA GLU A 325 11.99 39.83 23.95
C GLU A 325 11.28 40.10 22.60
N ALA A 326 11.31 41.33 22.09
CA ALA A 326 10.64 41.68 20.84
C ALA A 326 11.34 41.04 19.63
N ARG A 327 12.67 40.97 19.67
CA ARG A 327 13.47 40.26 18.67
C ARG A 327 13.22 38.75 18.74
N GLN A 328 13.13 38.17 19.93
CA GLN A 328 12.83 36.76 20.14
C GLN A 328 11.47 36.38 19.53
N VAL A 329 10.41 37.13 19.83
CA VAL A 329 9.05 36.87 19.30
C VAL A 329 9.02 37.00 17.77
N LYS A 330 9.77 37.95 17.20
CA LYS A 330 9.89 38.11 15.73
C LYS A 330 10.59 36.92 15.09
N ASP A 331 11.66 36.42 15.70
CA ASP A 331 12.40 35.28 15.17
C ASP A 331 11.60 33.98 15.31
N MET A 332 10.82 33.82 16.40
CA MET A 332 9.82 32.75 16.53
C MET A 332 8.78 32.78 15.41
N ALA A 333 8.25 33.96 15.05
CA ALA A 333 7.25 34.08 13.99
C ALA A 333 7.80 33.70 12.60
N LYS A 334 9.03 34.13 12.28
CA LYS A 334 9.72 33.69 11.05
C LYS A 334 9.94 32.18 11.06
N HIS A 335 10.29 31.63 12.21
CA HIS A 335 10.54 30.22 12.39
C HIS A 335 9.28 29.39 12.09
N VAL A 336 8.14 29.82 12.64
CA VAL A 336 6.84 29.22 12.35
C VAL A 336 6.52 29.23 10.86
N TYR A 337 6.72 30.37 10.18
CA TYR A 337 6.52 30.47 8.74
C TYR A 337 7.39 29.48 7.95
N ARG A 338 8.68 29.39 8.26
CA ARG A 338 9.60 28.49 7.53
C ARG A 338 9.21 27.03 7.69
N LYS A 339 8.83 26.63 8.91
CA LYS A 339 8.40 25.25 9.18
C LYS A 339 7.10 24.93 8.46
N TYR A 340 6.16 25.86 8.49
CA TYR A 340 4.89 25.76 7.79
C TYR A 340 5.06 25.56 6.28
N GLN A 341 5.89 26.38 5.64
CA GLN A 341 6.26 26.25 4.24
C GLN A 341 6.96 24.91 3.93
N SER A 342 7.83 24.45 4.82
CA SER A 342 8.48 23.14 4.68
C SER A 342 7.45 22.00 4.68
N ASN A 343 6.53 21.99 5.65
CA ASN A 343 5.48 20.98 5.76
C ASN A 343 4.52 20.99 4.57
N HIS A 344 4.12 22.17 4.10
CA HIS A 344 3.28 22.30 2.92
C HIS A 344 3.95 21.72 1.67
N ARG A 345 5.24 22.05 1.44
CA ARG A 345 6.01 21.48 0.32
C ARG A 345 6.12 19.96 0.42
N ALA A 346 6.32 19.42 1.62
CA ALA A 346 6.37 17.97 1.84
C ALA A 346 5.03 17.29 1.49
N HIS A 347 3.89 17.86 1.93
CA HIS A 347 2.57 17.35 1.61
C HIS A 347 2.24 17.46 0.11
N HIS A 348 2.55 18.60 -0.52
CA HIS A 348 2.35 18.79 -1.96
C HIS A 348 3.17 17.77 -2.76
N ARG A 349 4.42 17.52 -2.37
CA ARG A 349 5.25 16.50 -3.03
C ARG A 349 4.71 15.09 -2.81
N LYS A 350 4.27 14.73 -1.60
CA LYS A 350 3.60 13.43 -1.34
C LYS A 350 2.44 13.21 -2.32
N LEU A 351 1.60 14.21 -2.51
CA LEU A 351 0.49 14.15 -3.47
C LEU A 351 0.96 14.01 -4.92
N GLN A 352 2.01 14.72 -5.31
CA GLN A 352 2.62 14.55 -6.65
C GLN A 352 3.13 13.14 -6.84
N ILE A 353 3.70 12.51 -5.81
CA ILE A 353 4.18 11.13 -5.86
C ILE A 353 3.01 10.14 -5.95
N ASP A 354 1.98 10.32 -5.13
CA ASP A 354 0.77 9.48 -5.16
C ASP A 354 0.05 9.55 -6.51
N THR A 355 0.20 10.67 -7.23
CA THR A 355 -0.43 10.89 -8.54
C THR A 355 0.46 10.52 -9.73
N LEU A 356 1.78 10.59 -9.59
CA LEU A 356 2.74 10.33 -10.67
C LEU A 356 3.48 9.02 -10.40
N THR A 357 3.00 7.94 -11.04
CA THR A 357 3.49 6.54 -10.93
C THR A 357 4.98 6.32 -11.24
N HIS A 358 5.71 7.35 -11.69
CA HIS A 358 7.11 7.25 -12.15
C HIS A 358 8.09 8.13 -11.37
N MET A 359 7.65 8.89 -10.37
CA MET A 359 8.56 9.66 -9.52
C MET A 359 8.76 8.96 -8.19
N ARG A 360 10.02 8.69 -7.83
CA ARG A 360 10.34 8.21 -6.47
C ARG A 360 10.80 9.39 -5.61
N PRO A 361 10.15 9.64 -4.46
CA PRO A 361 10.66 10.56 -3.48
C PRO A 361 12.02 10.10 -2.99
N TYR A 362 12.91 11.06 -2.79
CA TYR A 362 14.04 10.87 -1.90
C TYR A 362 14.12 12.04 -0.93
N TRP A 363 14.63 11.77 0.25
CA TRP A 363 14.73 12.74 1.31
C TRP A 363 16.17 13.09 1.51
N GLU A 364 16.47 14.38 1.42
CA GLU A 364 17.75 14.91 1.82
C GLU A 364 17.61 15.43 3.25
N LEU A 365 18.10 14.63 4.21
CA LEU A 365 18.10 15.01 5.61
C LEU A 365 19.18 16.08 5.82
N CYS A 366 18.89 17.11 6.61
CA CYS A 366 19.97 17.96 7.10
C CYS A 366 20.83 17.14 8.07
N GLY A 367 22.14 17.39 8.13
CA GLY A 367 23.05 16.56 8.94
C GLY A 367 22.81 16.53 10.45
N ARG A 368 21.82 17.29 10.96
CA ARG A 368 21.34 17.22 12.36
C ARG A 368 20.13 16.31 12.55
N CYS A 369 19.46 15.91 11.47
CA CYS A 369 18.34 14.99 11.52
C CYS A 369 18.87 13.58 11.31
N ALA A 370 18.92 12.82 12.40
CA ALA A 370 19.32 11.43 12.33
C ALA A 370 18.36 10.67 11.39
N SER A 371 18.92 10.01 10.38
CA SER A 371 18.22 8.93 9.70
C SER A 371 17.75 7.91 10.75
N PRO A 372 16.60 7.23 10.55
CA PRO A 372 16.25 6.05 11.34
C PRO A 372 17.38 4.98 11.37
N THR A 373 18.27 5.00 10.37
CA THR A 373 19.45 4.12 10.28
C THR A 373 20.69 4.64 11.01
N GLY A 374 20.67 5.88 11.54
CA GLY A 374 21.81 6.50 12.22
C GLY A 374 22.83 7.18 11.30
N ASP A 375 22.60 7.22 10.00
CA ASP A 375 23.49 7.90 9.05
C ASP A 375 23.28 9.42 9.03
N GLU A 376 24.34 10.17 9.33
CA GLU A 376 24.32 11.63 9.48
C GLU A 376 24.25 12.42 8.15
N ASN A 377 24.21 11.74 6.99
CA ASN A 377 24.04 12.37 5.66
C ASN A 377 23.25 11.47 4.69
N ALA A 378 22.24 10.75 5.19
CA ALA A 378 21.48 9.85 4.34
C ALA A 378 20.54 10.61 3.40
N THR A 379 20.76 10.44 2.10
CA THR A 379 19.67 10.52 1.14
C THR A 379 18.80 9.26 1.31
N LEU A 380 17.63 9.40 1.92
CA LEU A 380 16.69 8.28 2.07
C LEU A 380 15.80 8.21 0.84
N ILE A 381 16.05 7.24 -0.03
CA ILE A 381 15.12 6.89 -1.12
C ILE A 381 13.94 6.16 -0.47
N LEU A 382 12.75 6.75 -0.54
CA LEU A 382 11.55 6.14 0.03
C LEU A 382 10.78 5.46 -1.10
N ASP A 383 10.50 4.18 -0.94
CA ASP A 383 9.57 3.50 -1.85
C ASP A 383 8.13 3.93 -1.55
N ALA A 384 7.29 3.97 -2.58
CA ALA A 384 5.88 4.38 -2.45
C ALA A 384 5.10 3.46 -1.50
N ASP A 385 5.52 2.20 -1.38
CA ASP A 385 4.93 1.20 -0.49
C ASP A 385 5.61 1.14 0.90
N ASP A 386 6.54 2.06 1.19
CA ASP A 386 7.21 2.06 2.48
C ASP A 386 6.23 2.45 3.60
N THR A 387 6.07 1.55 4.57
CA THR A 387 5.33 1.77 5.82
C THR A 387 5.72 3.06 6.55
N PHE A 388 6.91 3.60 6.24
CA PHE A 388 7.37 4.91 6.67
C PHE A 388 6.34 6.03 6.47
N TRP A 389 5.62 6.06 5.33
CA TRP A 389 4.63 7.11 5.01
C TRP A 389 3.40 7.15 5.94
N ASP A 390 3.11 6.03 6.61
CA ASP A 390 1.91 5.83 7.43
C ASP A 390 2.21 5.95 8.94
N THR A 391 3.48 5.94 9.33
CA THR A 391 3.89 6.14 10.73
C THR A 391 3.99 7.63 11.05
N HIS A 392 3.68 8.07 12.27
CA HIS A 392 3.89 9.47 12.72
C HIS A 392 5.39 9.87 12.80
N ARG A 393 6.26 9.06 12.20
CA ARG A 393 7.71 9.26 12.12
C ARG A 393 8.14 9.88 10.79
N VAL A 394 7.20 10.22 9.90
CA VAL A 394 7.55 10.91 8.66
C VAL A 394 8.07 12.32 8.99
N PRO A 395 9.26 12.73 8.52
CA PRO A 395 9.93 13.92 9.06
C PRO A 395 9.34 15.30 8.66
N TRP A 396 8.12 15.39 8.13
CA TRP A 396 7.32 16.62 8.30
C TRP A 396 6.87 16.81 9.76
N HIS A 397 6.94 15.75 10.57
CA HIS A 397 6.94 15.78 12.03
C HIS A 397 8.34 15.92 12.63
N CYS A 398 9.33 16.39 11.86
CA CYS A 398 10.61 16.72 12.46
C CYS A 398 10.38 17.85 13.46
N ASP A 399 10.48 17.56 14.75
CA ASP A 399 10.30 18.56 15.81
C ASP A 399 11.53 19.47 15.96
N GLN A 400 12.60 19.17 15.21
CA GLN A 400 13.78 20.04 15.15
C GLN A 400 13.42 21.34 14.43
N LEU A 401 13.63 22.43 15.17
CA LEU A 401 13.36 23.78 14.71
C LEU A 401 14.24 24.09 13.49
N ASP A 402 15.53 23.75 13.52
CA ASP A 402 16.48 24.03 12.43
C ASP A 402 16.53 23.03 11.27
N CYS A 403 15.56 22.12 11.14
CA CYS A 403 15.59 21.12 10.07
C CYS A 403 15.47 21.79 8.69
N ARG A 404 16.55 21.70 7.92
CA ARG A 404 16.62 22.00 6.48
C ARG A 404 16.37 20.75 5.64
N CYS A 405 15.57 19.82 6.15
CA CYS A 405 15.29 18.60 5.45
C CYS A 405 14.33 18.90 4.30
N TYR A 406 14.66 18.45 3.10
CA TYR A 406 13.83 18.66 1.92
C TYR A 406 13.44 17.30 1.33
N VAL A 407 12.17 17.19 0.97
CA VAL A 407 11.72 16.09 0.11
C VAL A 407 12.05 16.50 -1.31
N ASN A 408 12.85 15.71 -1.99
CA ASN A 408 13.14 15.83 -3.42
C ASN A 408 12.47 14.67 -4.18
N SER A 409 12.42 14.78 -5.51
CA SER A 409 11.86 13.74 -6.39
C SER A 409 12.84 13.56 -7.54
N LEU A 410 13.25 12.31 -7.79
CA LEU A 410 13.97 11.98 -9.03
C LEU A 410 12.97 11.44 -10.04
N SER A 411 13.11 11.90 -11.28
CA SER A 411 12.63 11.13 -12.42
C SER A 411 13.40 9.80 -12.52
N GLU A 412 12.79 8.82 -13.19
CA GLU A 412 13.46 7.53 -13.45
C GLU A 412 14.79 7.69 -14.20
N TYR A 413 14.90 8.74 -15.01
CA TYR A 413 16.14 9.11 -15.71
C TYR A 413 17.24 9.60 -14.76
N GLU A 414 16.93 10.55 -13.88
CA GLU A 414 17.89 11.12 -12.91
C GLU A 414 18.38 10.07 -11.91
N ARG A 415 17.55 9.08 -11.56
CA ARG A 415 17.98 7.95 -10.71
C ARG A 415 19.04 7.08 -11.38
N ASN A 416 18.84 6.77 -12.67
CA ASN A 416 19.71 5.86 -13.40
C ASN A 416 21.00 6.56 -13.88
N HIS A 417 21.09 7.89 -13.74
CA HIS A 417 22.23 8.73 -14.16
C HIS A 417 22.53 9.79 -13.08
N PRO A 418 23.00 9.38 -11.89
CA PRO A 418 23.21 10.26 -10.74
C PRO A 418 24.32 11.31 -10.92
#